data_AF-A0A377PTP3-F1
#
_entry.id   AF-A0A377PTP3-F1
#
_cell.length_a   1.000
_cell.length_b   1.000
_cell.length_c   1.000
_cell.angle_alpha   90.00
_cell.angle_beta   90.00
_cell.angle_gamma   90.00
#
_symmetry.space_group_name_H-M   'P 1'
#
loop_
_entity.id
_entity.type
_entity.pdbx_description
1 polymer ?
#
loop_
_entity_poly.entity_id
_entity_poly.type
_entity_poly.pdbx_seq_one_letter_code
_entity_poly.pdbx_strand_id
1 'polypeptide(L)'
;MREIKIFIIVAFIIGVMYYGVEPLAHHAMHPDTAPSDYQFKDLDKFGKINVDLGDVQAGKELFADNCVSCHTLNSQLETVFNERNPKSIQPAGNDGGVVPPDLSNAGLIFDPNFLAHFIKDPVRASLLDSKFQVSCDGLDDGSMSACEASNEGKETYPMNAFNGILNDDEISSIVAYLRYIAPKELSDKEVFIESCNRCHSAVYDKNQYDSKFYAAHNASVASLIAKVEKYGEESFMNNLGEDEASFLNLLLAHAKSKEKNSLTEAQIDEQNDNINNKTIEDYGLVPLLRDSLYESTFNKHGLQAMTSSDMIKSYLGNNPPDLSMMIRAKGAHELSEFINNPQRVPLIEIQQAIINKLVKDKREEDKAALSSDLSDEQRNNEYEKIDLRGAEYYHISLPANTTKSSWQSDNDYTNMAKEMGVMPFGKSMPRVGLTQKAEEQVVNYLQTIGDSKKEERDSLGLWIIAFFALLSLIAYMWKSKIWRDLH
;
A
#
# COMPACT_ATOMS: atom_id res chain seq x y z
N MET A 1 -31.50 -48.07 -4.22
CA MET A 1 -31.35 -47.24 -5.46
C MET A 1 -32.02 -45.88 -5.35
N ARG A 2 -33.17 -45.75 -4.69
CA ARG A 2 -33.89 -44.46 -4.55
C ARG A 2 -33.06 -43.40 -3.81
N GLU A 3 -32.29 -43.81 -2.81
CA GLU A 3 -31.47 -42.92 -1.98
C GLU A 3 -30.19 -42.48 -2.69
N ILE A 4 -29.57 -43.36 -3.50
CA ILE A 4 -28.46 -42.97 -4.38
C ILE A 4 -28.95 -41.95 -5.41
N LYS A 5 -30.16 -42.13 -5.96
CA LYS A 5 -30.77 -41.13 -6.85
C LYS A 5 -30.99 -39.79 -6.12
N ILE A 6 -31.49 -39.81 -4.88
CA ILE A 6 -31.64 -38.60 -4.06
C ILE A 6 -30.28 -37.94 -3.80
N PHE A 7 -29.24 -38.71 -3.43
CA PHE A 7 -27.89 -38.19 -3.23
C PHE A 7 -27.34 -37.55 -4.51
N ILE A 8 -27.46 -38.20 -5.67
CA ILE A 8 -27.01 -37.64 -6.96
C ILE A 8 -27.76 -36.35 -7.27
N ILE A 9 -29.07 -36.28 -7.02
CA ILE A 9 -29.85 -35.06 -7.22
C ILE A 9 -29.37 -33.94 -6.29
N VAL A 10 -29.14 -34.22 -5.01
CA VAL A 10 -28.65 -33.23 -4.05
C VAL A 10 -27.23 -32.78 -4.41
N ALA A 11 -26.33 -33.70 -4.74
CA ALA A 11 -24.97 -33.39 -5.17
C ALA A 11 -24.97 -32.56 -6.46
N PHE A 12 -25.86 -32.86 -7.41
CA PHE A 12 -26.04 -32.07 -8.62
C PHE A 12 -26.54 -30.65 -8.30
N ILE A 13 -27.56 -30.51 -7.44
CA ILE A 13 -28.08 -29.19 -7.04
C ILE A 13 -27.00 -28.36 -6.34
N ILE A 14 -26.26 -28.97 -5.40
CA ILE A 14 -25.13 -28.31 -4.73
C ILE A 14 -24.06 -27.91 -5.75
N GLY A 15 -23.73 -28.80 -6.69
CA GLY A 15 -22.78 -28.50 -7.77
C GLY A 15 -23.25 -27.34 -8.65
N VAL A 16 -24.53 -27.28 -9.01
CA VAL A 16 -25.12 -26.16 -9.77
C VAL A 16 -25.09 -24.86 -8.96
N MET A 17 -25.36 -24.91 -7.65
CA MET A 17 -25.23 -23.73 -6.79
C MET A 17 -23.79 -23.24 -6.72
N TYR A 18 -22.82 -24.15 -6.53
CA TYR A 18 -21.41 -23.82 -6.39
C TYR A 18 -20.76 -23.36 -7.71
N TYR A 19 -21.06 -24.00 -8.83
CA TYR A 19 -20.46 -23.62 -10.13
C TYR A 19 -21.31 -22.64 -10.94
N GLY A 20 -22.57 -22.43 -10.59
CA GLY A 20 -23.48 -21.54 -11.31
C GLY A 20 -23.83 -20.28 -10.52
N VAL A 21 -24.39 -20.44 -9.32
CA VAL A 21 -24.87 -19.30 -8.53
C VAL A 21 -23.72 -18.50 -7.93
N GLU A 22 -22.68 -19.17 -7.43
CA GLU A 22 -21.53 -18.48 -6.82
C GLU A 22 -20.77 -17.59 -7.82
N PRO A 23 -20.37 -18.04 -9.02
CA PRO A 23 -19.74 -17.15 -10.01
C PRO A 23 -20.65 -15.99 -10.43
N LEU A 24 -21.95 -16.24 -10.59
CA LEU A 24 -22.93 -15.19 -10.92
C LEU A 24 -23.03 -14.16 -9.79
N ALA A 25 -23.08 -14.62 -8.54
CA ALA A 25 -23.12 -13.77 -7.36
C ALA A 25 -21.83 -12.97 -7.22
N HIS A 26 -20.66 -13.59 -7.46
CA HIS A 26 -19.37 -12.90 -7.46
C HIS A 26 -19.30 -11.82 -8.55
N HIS A 27 -19.71 -12.13 -9.78
CA HIS A 27 -19.75 -11.13 -10.86
C HIS A 27 -20.74 -9.98 -10.56
N ALA A 28 -21.89 -10.27 -9.96
CA ALA A 28 -22.89 -9.24 -9.65
C ALA A 28 -22.48 -8.35 -8.45
N MET A 29 -21.77 -8.91 -7.46
CA MET A 29 -21.37 -8.20 -6.23
C MET A 29 -19.95 -7.61 -6.31
N HIS A 30 -19.14 -8.04 -7.28
CA HIS A 30 -17.81 -7.50 -7.57
C HIS A 30 -17.79 -7.01 -9.03
N PRO A 31 -18.37 -5.82 -9.30
CA PRO A 31 -18.34 -5.24 -10.63
C PRO A 31 -16.90 -5.02 -11.09
N ASP A 32 -16.67 -5.15 -12.40
CA ASP A 32 -15.35 -4.95 -13.00
C ASP A 32 -14.76 -3.59 -12.62
N THR A 33 -13.47 -3.60 -12.36
CA THR A 33 -12.66 -2.40 -12.11
C THR A 33 -11.42 -2.43 -12.98
N ALA A 34 -10.72 -1.31 -13.07
CA ALA A 34 -9.37 -1.33 -13.61
C ALA A 34 -8.45 -2.23 -12.77
N PRO A 35 -7.56 -3.04 -13.40
CA PRO A 35 -6.56 -3.82 -12.68
C PRO A 35 -5.52 -2.90 -12.03
N SER A 36 -4.80 -3.39 -11.01
CA SER A 36 -3.64 -2.71 -10.45
C SER A 36 -2.54 -2.56 -11.50
N ASP A 37 -2.10 -1.32 -11.74
CA ASP A 37 -0.94 -1.05 -12.57
C ASP A 37 0.33 -0.94 -11.72
N TYR A 38 1.12 -2.02 -11.70
CA TYR A 38 2.38 -2.08 -10.98
C TYR A 38 3.52 -1.32 -11.67
N GLN A 39 3.29 -0.78 -12.88
CA GLN A 39 4.26 0.07 -13.59
C GLN A 39 3.88 1.56 -13.49
N PHE A 40 2.73 1.87 -12.89
CA PHE A 40 2.24 3.23 -12.66
C PHE A 40 2.29 4.12 -13.93
N LYS A 41 1.89 3.56 -15.08
CA LYS A 41 1.89 4.21 -16.40
C LYS A 41 0.97 5.42 -16.47
N ASP A 42 0.01 5.52 -15.54
CA ASP A 42 -0.81 6.71 -15.40
C ASP A 42 0.00 7.93 -14.96
N LEU A 43 1.21 7.75 -14.42
CA LEU A 43 2.12 8.82 -14.03
C LEU A 43 2.94 9.36 -15.21
N ASP A 44 3.16 8.57 -16.27
CA ASP A 44 3.94 8.99 -17.46
C ASP A 44 3.41 10.26 -18.13
N LYS A 45 2.14 10.59 -17.91
CA LYS A 45 1.53 11.84 -18.40
C LYS A 45 2.07 13.10 -17.70
N PHE A 46 2.74 12.94 -16.57
CA PHE A 46 3.39 14.00 -15.79
C PHE A 46 4.92 14.04 -16.00
N GLY A 47 5.43 13.23 -16.92
CA GLY A 47 6.85 13.14 -17.26
C GLY A 47 7.27 11.69 -17.49
N LYS A 48 8.24 11.47 -18.38
CA LYS A 48 8.83 10.14 -18.58
C LYS A 48 10.21 10.11 -17.93
N ILE A 49 10.23 9.87 -16.63
CA ILE A 49 11.47 9.82 -15.85
C ILE A 49 12.12 8.45 -16.04
N ASN A 50 13.30 8.41 -16.67
CA ASN A 50 14.04 7.17 -16.85
C ASN A 50 14.97 6.93 -15.65
N VAL A 51 14.47 6.17 -14.67
CA VAL A 51 15.18 5.82 -13.43
C VAL A 51 16.42 4.94 -13.63
N ASP A 52 16.58 4.31 -14.79
CA ASP A 52 17.73 3.44 -15.08
C ASP A 52 18.96 4.23 -15.58
N LEU A 53 18.80 5.53 -15.86
CA LEU A 53 19.89 6.42 -16.27
C LEU A 53 20.47 7.25 -15.12
N GLY A 54 19.94 7.12 -13.91
CA GLY A 54 20.38 7.89 -12.75
C GLY A 54 21.81 7.57 -12.34
N ASP A 55 22.56 8.60 -11.93
CA ASP A 55 23.90 8.46 -11.38
C ASP A 55 23.81 8.23 -9.86
N VAL A 56 24.31 7.08 -9.39
CA VAL A 56 24.25 6.70 -7.97
C VAL A 56 25.02 7.67 -7.07
N GLN A 57 26.16 8.18 -7.52
CA GLN A 57 26.98 9.09 -6.72
C GLN A 57 26.34 10.48 -6.67
N ALA A 58 25.86 10.99 -7.80
CA ALA A 58 25.09 12.23 -7.81
C ALA A 58 23.82 12.10 -6.97
N GLY A 59 23.13 10.96 -7.05
CA GLY A 59 21.94 10.67 -6.26
C GLY A 59 22.18 10.70 -4.75
N LYS A 60 23.34 10.23 -4.31
CA LYS A 60 23.77 10.31 -2.91
C LYS A 60 23.88 11.76 -2.43
N GLU A 61 24.55 12.61 -3.22
CA GLU A 61 24.74 14.03 -2.91
C GLU A 61 23.40 14.78 -2.94
N LEU A 62 22.58 14.55 -3.98
CA LEU A 62 21.24 15.13 -4.09
C LEU A 62 20.33 14.74 -2.92
N PHE A 63 20.37 13.47 -2.47
CA PHE A 63 19.62 13.04 -1.29
C PHE A 63 20.11 13.75 -0.03
N ALA A 64 21.43 13.86 0.15
CA ALA A 64 22.03 14.58 1.28
C ALA A 64 21.62 16.07 1.30
N ASP A 65 21.47 16.70 0.14
CA ASP A 65 21.12 18.12 0.06
C ASP A 65 19.61 18.36 0.25
N ASN A 66 18.76 17.43 -0.20
CA ASN A 66 17.32 17.68 -0.35
C ASN A 66 16.42 16.86 0.59
N CYS A 67 16.86 15.67 1.01
CA CYS A 67 15.97 14.69 1.66
C CYS A 67 16.32 14.45 3.14
N VAL A 68 17.59 14.58 3.53
CA VAL A 68 18.05 14.26 4.91
C VAL A 68 17.51 15.19 5.99
N SER A 69 16.89 16.30 5.58
CA SER A 69 16.07 17.05 6.50
C SER A 69 14.95 16.10 6.98
N CYS A 70 14.01 15.68 6.15
CA CYS A 70 12.87 14.91 6.65
C CYS A 70 13.13 13.41 6.81
N HIS A 71 14.11 12.84 6.11
CA HIS A 71 14.32 11.39 6.06
C HIS A 71 15.67 10.96 6.61
N THR A 72 15.75 9.70 7.05
CA THR A 72 17.02 9.05 7.39
C THR A 72 17.37 7.99 6.35
N LEU A 73 18.66 7.65 6.27
CA LEU A 73 19.13 6.42 5.65
C LEU A 73 19.98 5.66 6.68
N ASN A 74 19.30 4.96 7.58
CA ASN A 74 19.93 4.20 8.64
C ASN A 74 20.97 3.24 8.07
N SER A 75 20.71 2.58 6.93
CA SER A 75 21.68 1.70 6.25
C SER A 75 23.03 2.33 5.92
N GLN A 76 23.11 3.67 5.90
CA GLN A 76 24.32 4.42 5.58
C GLN A 76 25.01 4.89 6.87
N LEU A 77 26.34 4.85 6.88
CA LEU A 77 27.13 5.14 8.08
C LEU A 77 27.47 6.61 8.23
N GLU A 78 27.42 7.38 7.13
CA GLU A 78 27.77 8.79 7.14
C GLU A 78 26.78 9.59 8.01
N THR A 79 27.34 10.50 8.81
CA THR A 79 26.57 11.28 9.79
C THR A 79 25.45 12.07 9.13
N VAL A 80 25.70 12.64 7.94
CA VAL A 80 24.75 13.46 7.19
C VAL A 80 23.39 12.78 6.97
N PHE A 81 23.34 11.45 6.85
CA PHE A 81 22.09 10.71 6.64
C PHE A 81 21.31 10.41 7.92
N ASN A 82 21.91 10.68 9.08
CA ASN A 82 21.39 10.29 10.40
C ASN A 82 21.53 11.42 11.45
N GLU A 83 21.87 12.63 11.01
CA GLU A 83 22.12 13.83 11.82
C GLU A 83 20.86 14.44 12.44
N ARG A 84 19.67 14.09 11.95
CA ARG A 84 18.40 14.51 12.55
C ARG A 84 17.97 13.57 13.66
N ASN A 85 17.34 14.15 14.69
CA ASN A 85 16.69 13.39 15.75
C ASN A 85 15.42 12.73 15.19
N PRO A 86 15.35 11.40 15.08
CA PRO A 86 14.22 10.70 14.47
C PRO A 86 12.89 10.91 15.23
N LYS A 87 12.93 11.35 16.50
CA LYS A 87 11.72 11.64 17.29
C LYS A 87 11.22 13.06 17.14
N SER A 88 12.07 14.00 16.74
CA SER A 88 11.65 15.37 16.40
C SER A 88 11.21 15.50 14.94
N ILE A 89 11.38 14.44 14.13
CA ILE A 89 10.72 14.28 12.83
C ILE A 89 9.23 13.99 13.06
N GLN A 90 8.54 14.98 13.62
CA GLN A 90 7.09 15.00 13.70
C GLN A 90 6.53 15.32 12.31
N PRO A 91 5.32 14.87 12.00
CA PRO A 91 4.62 15.35 10.82
C PRO A 91 4.63 16.88 10.76
N ALA A 92 4.92 17.44 9.57
CA ALA A 92 5.01 18.89 9.43
C ALA A 92 3.67 19.55 9.73
N GLY A 93 3.66 20.46 10.72
CA GLY A 93 2.54 21.32 11.07
C GLY A 93 1.74 20.87 12.32
N ASN A 94 1.17 21.85 13.03
CA ASN A 94 0.23 21.61 14.14
C ASN A 94 -1.09 20.93 13.69
N ASP A 95 -1.26 20.70 12.37
CA ASP A 95 -2.51 20.27 11.72
C ASP A 95 -2.51 18.79 11.28
N GLY A 96 -1.41 18.06 11.50
CA GLY A 96 -1.30 16.61 11.31
C GLY A 96 -0.50 16.16 10.08
N GLY A 97 -0.08 14.89 10.09
CA GLY A 97 0.68 14.22 9.03
C GLY A 97 1.14 12.82 9.48
N VAL A 98 2.02 12.19 8.72
CA VAL A 98 2.60 10.87 9.05
C VAL A 98 4.09 11.05 9.38
N VAL A 99 4.60 10.28 10.34
CA VAL A 99 6.04 10.24 10.67
C VAL A 99 6.83 9.90 9.40
N PRO A 100 7.78 10.76 8.96
CA PRO A 100 8.60 10.46 7.81
C PRO A 100 9.41 9.17 8.01
N PRO A 101 9.40 8.26 7.03
CA PRO A 101 10.11 6.99 7.15
C PRO A 101 11.61 7.15 6.92
N ASP A 102 12.34 6.18 7.46
CA ASP A 102 13.66 5.81 6.94
C ASP A 102 13.51 5.26 5.51
N LEU A 103 14.40 5.65 4.61
CA LEU A 103 14.31 5.28 3.18
C LEU A 103 15.32 4.21 2.76
N SER A 104 16.02 3.56 3.69
CA SER A 104 17.01 2.52 3.38
C SER A 104 16.45 1.36 2.56
N ASN A 105 15.16 1.06 2.76
CA ASN A 105 14.48 -0.07 2.13
C ASN A 105 13.63 0.36 0.91
N ALA A 106 13.53 1.66 0.64
CA ALA A 106 12.57 2.21 -0.31
C ALA A 106 12.77 1.69 -1.74
N GLY A 107 14.03 1.57 -2.18
CA GLY A 107 14.37 1.11 -3.52
C GLY A 107 14.06 -0.36 -3.81
N LEU A 108 13.75 -1.18 -2.80
CA LEU A 108 13.28 -2.56 -2.96
C LEU A 108 11.75 -2.66 -2.94
N ILE A 109 11.09 -1.85 -2.11
CA ILE A 109 9.67 -1.97 -1.78
C ILE A 109 8.80 -1.24 -2.80
N PHE A 110 9.19 -0.01 -3.14
CA PHE A 110 8.41 0.86 -4.03
C PHE A 110 8.86 0.72 -5.47
N ASP A 111 7.91 0.77 -6.40
CA ASP A 111 8.21 0.81 -7.82
C ASP A 111 9.00 2.09 -8.15
N PRO A 112 10.06 2.01 -8.98
CA PRO A 112 10.91 3.16 -9.25
C PRO A 112 10.19 4.27 -10.04
N ASN A 113 9.25 3.95 -10.93
CA ASN A 113 8.47 4.96 -11.65
C ASN A 113 7.55 5.71 -10.67
N PHE A 114 6.90 4.97 -9.76
CA PHE A 114 6.15 5.57 -8.66
C PHE A 114 7.04 6.45 -7.79
N LEU A 115 8.19 5.95 -7.34
CA LEU A 115 9.07 6.67 -6.41
C LEU A 115 9.60 7.98 -7.02
N ALA A 116 9.99 7.96 -8.30
CA ALA A 116 10.41 9.17 -9.02
C ALA A 116 9.30 10.21 -9.08
N HIS A 117 8.08 9.79 -9.44
CA HIS A 117 6.93 10.68 -9.50
C HIS A 117 6.45 11.13 -8.12
N PHE A 118 6.64 10.32 -7.08
CA PHE A 118 6.32 10.69 -5.71
C PHE A 118 7.27 11.77 -5.18
N ILE A 119 8.56 11.71 -5.52
CA ILE A 119 9.51 12.80 -5.23
C ILE A 119 9.09 14.06 -6.01
N LYS A 120 8.75 13.91 -7.30
CA LYS A 120 8.34 15.03 -8.16
C LYS A 120 7.09 15.73 -7.66
N ASP A 121 6.01 14.99 -7.46
CA ASP A 121 4.70 15.47 -6.99
C ASP A 121 4.01 14.37 -6.16
N PRO A 122 4.18 14.38 -4.83
CA PRO A 122 3.67 13.30 -3.99
C PRO A 122 2.14 13.23 -3.98
N VAL A 123 1.44 14.34 -4.21
CA VAL A 123 -0.03 14.39 -4.21
C VAL A 123 -0.59 13.71 -5.45
N ARG A 124 -0.03 13.97 -6.63
CA ARG A 124 -0.43 13.27 -7.86
C ARG A 124 -0.04 11.80 -7.82
N ALA A 125 1.17 11.48 -7.37
CA ALA A 125 1.63 10.10 -7.28
C ALA A 125 0.76 9.26 -6.34
N SER A 126 0.40 9.81 -5.17
CA SER A 126 -0.40 9.10 -4.16
C SER A 126 -1.92 9.19 -4.37
N LEU A 127 -2.38 9.85 -5.44
CA LEU A 127 -3.80 10.09 -5.72
C LEU A 127 -4.53 10.81 -4.57
N LEU A 128 -4.00 11.95 -4.13
CA LEU A 128 -4.61 12.77 -3.08
C LEU A 128 -4.99 14.19 -3.54
N ASP A 129 -5.00 14.43 -4.84
CA ASP A 129 -5.29 15.72 -5.50
C ASP A 129 -6.71 16.23 -5.28
N SER A 130 -7.63 15.41 -4.76
CA SER A 130 -8.95 15.86 -4.32
C SER A 130 -8.92 16.64 -3.00
N LYS A 131 -7.89 16.44 -2.17
CA LYS A 131 -7.73 17.08 -0.86
C LYS A 131 -6.58 18.07 -0.84
N PHE A 132 -5.44 17.70 -1.42
CA PHE A 132 -4.21 18.48 -1.36
C PHE A 132 -3.88 19.17 -2.67
N GLN A 133 -3.15 20.28 -2.56
CA GLN A 133 -2.61 21.03 -3.68
C GLN A 133 -1.56 20.21 -4.44
N VAL A 134 -1.59 20.25 -5.77
CA VAL A 134 -0.57 19.64 -6.64
C VAL A 134 0.46 20.69 -7.09
N SER A 135 1.65 20.27 -7.51
CA SER A 135 2.63 21.24 -8.06
C SER A 135 2.16 21.76 -9.42
N CYS A 136 2.20 23.08 -9.57
CA CYS A 136 1.95 23.78 -10.84
C CYS A 136 3.25 24.23 -11.51
N ASP A 137 4.40 23.93 -10.92
CA ASP A 137 5.71 24.36 -11.42
C ASP A 137 6.05 23.67 -12.75
N GLY A 138 6.68 24.42 -13.66
CA GLY A 138 7.07 23.90 -14.97
C GLY A 138 5.94 23.77 -16.00
N LEU A 139 4.73 24.24 -15.69
CA LEU A 139 3.63 24.33 -16.66
C LEU A 139 3.70 25.63 -17.48
N ASP A 140 3.13 25.63 -18.69
CA ASP A 140 2.94 26.86 -19.48
C ASP A 140 1.88 27.78 -18.84
N ASP A 141 1.89 29.08 -19.18
CA ASP A 141 1.03 30.10 -18.55
C ASP A 141 -0.48 29.73 -18.52
N GLY A 142 -0.97 29.08 -19.58
CA GLY A 142 -2.36 28.65 -19.68
C GLY A 142 -2.67 27.47 -18.75
N SER A 143 -1.80 26.45 -18.77
CA SER A 143 -1.91 25.26 -17.91
C SER A 143 -1.67 25.58 -16.43
N MET A 144 -0.78 26.53 -16.14
CA MET A 144 -0.48 26.99 -14.78
C MET A 144 -1.71 27.66 -14.16
N SER A 145 -2.37 28.58 -14.88
CA SER A 145 -3.58 29.26 -14.40
C SER A 145 -4.71 28.25 -14.09
N ALA A 146 -4.87 27.22 -14.92
CA ALA A 146 -5.84 26.16 -14.68
C ALA A 146 -5.47 25.28 -13.47
N CYS A 147 -4.18 25.00 -13.29
CA CYS A 147 -3.67 24.25 -12.14
C CYS A 147 -3.89 25.03 -10.83
N GLU A 148 -3.54 26.32 -10.79
CA GLU A 148 -3.75 27.19 -9.62
C GLU A 148 -5.24 27.29 -9.26
N ALA A 149 -6.12 27.49 -10.26
CA ALA A 149 -7.56 27.47 -10.04
C ALA A 149 -8.03 26.11 -9.48
N SER A 150 -7.45 25.00 -9.93
CA SER A 150 -7.77 23.67 -9.40
C SER A 150 -7.26 23.44 -7.97
N ASN A 151 -6.27 24.22 -7.52
CA ASN A 151 -5.70 24.17 -6.17
C ASN A 151 -6.46 25.05 -5.17
N GLU A 152 -7.36 25.92 -5.63
CA GLU A 152 -8.14 26.80 -4.77
C GLU A 152 -8.95 26.01 -3.73
N GLY A 153 -8.79 26.36 -2.45
CA GLY A 153 -9.48 25.71 -1.33
C GLY A 153 -8.90 24.36 -0.88
N LYS A 154 -7.83 23.85 -1.51
CA LYS A 154 -7.14 22.62 -1.08
C LYS A 154 -6.06 22.90 -0.04
N GLU A 155 -5.80 21.91 0.81
CA GLU A 155 -4.74 21.95 1.83
C GLU A 155 -3.35 21.76 1.20
N THR A 156 -2.29 22.28 1.82
CA THR A 156 -0.92 22.01 1.39
C THR A 156 -0.48 20.62 1.87
N TYR A 157 0.19 19.85 1.01
CA TYR A 157 0.73 18.55 1.39
C TYR A 157 2.00 18.71 2.23
N PRO A 158 2.17 17.99 3.36
CA PRO A 158 3.30 18.16 4.28
C PRO A 158 4.69 17.90 3.65
N MET A 159 4.78 17.00 2.67
CA MET A 159 5.99 16.82 1.88
C MET A 159 5.93 17.76 0.68
N ASN A 160 6.91 18.64 0.52
CA ASN A 160 6.96 19.49 -0.65
C ASN A 160 7.10 18.65 -1.92
N ALA A 161 6.48 19.11 -3.00
CA ALA A 161 6.84 18.65 -4.33
C ALA A 161 8.27 19.11 -4.65
N PHE A 162 9.06 18.26 -5.32
CA PHE A 162 10.39 18.64 -5.82
C PHE A 162 10.37 19.04 -7.30
N ASN A 163 9.21 18.99 -7.95
CA ASN A 163 9.03 19.55 -9.27
C ASN A 163 9.43 21.05 -9.28
N GLY A 164 10.35 21.44 -10.17
CA GLY A 164 10.91 22.80 -10.22
C GLY A 164 12.08 23.06 -9.27
N ILE A 165 12.33 22.19 -8.29
CA ILE A 165 13.54 22.18 -7.44
C ILE A 165 14.58 21.25 -8.04
N LEU A 166 14.15 20.06 -8.45
CA LEU A 166 14.95 19.05 -9.12
C LEU A 166 14.40 18.79 -10.52
N ASN A 167 15.31 18.55 -11.46
CA ASN A 167 14.94 18.08 -12.80
C ASN A 167 14.78 16.54 -12.84
N ASP A 168 14.24 16.01 -13.94
CA ASP A 168 13.93 14.58 -14.06
C ASP A 168 15.19 13.68 -13.95
N ASP A 169 16.36 14.13 -14.40
CA ASP A 169 17.63 13.37 -14.31
C ASP A 169 18.18 13.36 -12.87
N GLU A 170 18.01 14.45 -12.13
CA GLU A 170 18.36 14.55 -10.70
C GLU A 170 17.46 13.63 -9.86
N ILE A 171 16.15 13.65 -10.11
CA ILE A 171 15.20 12.74 -9.45
C ILE A 171 15.53 11.28 -9.78
N SER A 172 15.84 10.99 -11.05
CA SER A 172 16.30 9.66 -11.47
C SER A 172 17.54 9.20 -10.70
N SER A 173 18.51 10.10 -10.49
CA SER A 173 19.73 9.83 -9.73
C SER A 173 19.44 9.52 -8.25
N ILE A 174 18.53 10.25 -7.60
CA ILE A 174 18.08 9.93 -6.23
C ILE A 174 17.47 8.53 -6.16
N VAL A 175 16.57 8.19 -7.09
CA VAL A 175 15.94 6.86 -7.13
C VAL A 175 16.97 5.75 -7.39
N ALA A 176 17.94 6.00 -8.28
CA ALA A 176 19.04 5.07 -8.52
C ALA A 176 19.88 4.81 -7.26
N TYR A 177 20.16 5.86 -6.48
CA TYR A 177 20.84 5.72 -5.19
C TYR A 177 20.03 4.92 -4.17
N LEU A 178 18.72 5.21 -4.02
CA LEU A 178 17.84 4.46 -3.12
C LEU A 178 17.75 2.96 -3.50
N ARG A 179 17.78 2.64 -4.80
CA ARG A 179 17.84 1.25 -5.29
C ARG A 179 19.21 0.60 -5.01
N TYR A 180 20.29 1.37 -5.11
CA TYR A 180 21.64 0.87 -4.89
C TYR A 180 21.88 0.46 -3.43
N ILE A 181 21.36 1.23 -2.47
CA ILE A 181 21.53 0.95 -1.04
C ILE A 181 20.52 -0.05 -0.46
N ALA A 182 19.46 -0.38 -1.21
CA ALA A 182 18.41 -1.26 -0.75
C ALA A 182 18.93 -2.69 -0.52
N PRO A 183 18.40 -3.42 0.49
CA PRO A 183 18.79 -4.81 0.71
C PRO A 183 18.35 -5.70 -0.45
N LYS A 184 18.95 -6.89 -0.56
CA LYS A 184 18.59 -7.89 -1.60
C LYS A 184 17.19 -8.47 -1.38
N GLU A 185 16.82 -8.71 -0.12
CA GLU A 185 15.54 -9.30 0.28
C GLU A 185 15.07 -8.74 1.63
N LEU A 186 13.75 -8.76 1.83
CA LEU A 186 13.07 -8.45 3.10
C LEU A 186 12.00 -9.51 3.34
N SER A 187 11.68 -9.78 4.61
CA SER A 187 10.55 -10.62 4.98
C SER A 187 9.20 -9.95 4.71
N ASP A 188 8.16 -10.77 4.64
CA ASP A 188 6.78 -10.28 4.46
C ASP A 188 6.35 -9.29 5.54
N LYS A 189 6.81 -9.51 6.78
CA LYS A 189 6.54 -8.62 7.92
C LYS A 189 7.29 -7.29 7.81
N GLU A 190 8.56 -7.32 7.41
CA GLU A 190 9.35 -6.10 7.20
C GLU A 190 8.74 -5.24 6.10
N VAL A 191 8.37 -5.84 4.96
CA VAL A 191 7.68 -5.12 3.88
C VAL A 191 6.35 -4.52 4.37
N PHE A 192 5.57 -5.25 5.17
CA PHE A 192 4.34 -4.70 5.78
C PHE A 192 4.62 -3.52 6.71
N ILE A 193 5.65 -3.60 7.55
CA ILE A 193 6.00 -2.52 8.48
C ILE A 193 6.34 -1.25 7.70
N GLU A 194 7.19 -1.38 6.69
CA GLU A 194 7.64 -0.26 5.85
C GLU A 194 6.51 0.32 4.97
N SER A 195 5.55 -0.50 4.57
CA SER A 195 4.50 -0.09 3.63
C SER A 195 3.24 0.44 4.31
N CYS A 196 2.83 -0.19 5.42
CA CYS A 196 1.51 -0.02 6.00
C CYS A 196 1.52 0.46 7.45
N ASN A 197 2.54 0.08 8.25
CA ASN A 197 2.49 0.27 9.71
C ASN A 197 2.56 1.73 10.16
N ARG A 198 3.04 2.65 9.32
CA ARG A 198 2.98 4.08 9.63
C ARG A 198 1.56 4.57 9.89
N CYS A 199 0.57 3.98 9.20
CA CYS A 199 -0.83 4.35 9.31
C CYS A 199 -1.68 3.27 10.00
N HIS A 200 -1.34 1.99 9.84
CA HIS A 200 -2.20 0.89 10.24
C HIS A 200 -1.62 0.06 11.39
N SER A 201 -2.49 -0.30 12.33
CA SER A 201 -2.23 -1.36 13.29
C SER A 201 -2.50 -2.75 12.68
N ALA A 202 -1.85 -3.76 13.24
CA ALA A 202 -2.11 -5.18 13.02
C ALA A 202 -2.08 -5.88 14.38
N VAL A 203 -3.03 -5.53 15.26
CA VAL A 203 -3.02 -5.91 16.67
C VAL A 203 -3.14 -7.41 16.96
N TYR A 204 -3.51 -8.25 15.99
CA TYR A 204 -3.48 -9.71 16.14
C TYR A 204 -2.16 -10.36 15.72
N ASP A 205 -1.19 -9.59 15.21
CA ASP A 205 0.18 -10.05 15.17
C ASP A 205 0.72 -10.18 16.60
N LYS A 206 0.52 -11.35 17.21
CA LYS A 206 1.05 -11.67 18.54
C LYS A 206 2.52 -12.10 18.47
N ASN A 207 3.28 -11.61 17.49
CA ASN A 207 4.62 -12.08 17.14
C ASN A 207 4.66 -13.60 16.92
N GLN A 208 3.62 -14.15 16.28
CA GLN A 208 3.54 -15.60 16.01
C GLN A 208 4.40 -16.00 14.80
N TYR A 209 4.64 -15.06 13.89
CA TYR A 209 5.34 -15.28 12.61
C TYR A 209 6.86 -15.38 12.75
N ASP A 210 7.35 -14.81 13.84
CA ASP A 210 8.73 -14.77 14.30
C ASP A 210 9.43 -16.15 14.30
N SER A 211 8.74 -17.27 14.52
CA SER A 211 9.42 -18.57 14.74
C SER A 211 10.15 -19.22 13.54
N LYS A 212 9.70 -19.04 12.29
CA LYS A 212 10.31 -19.70 11.10
C LYS A 212 11.37 -18.84 10.40
N PHE A 213 11.12 -17.54 10.27
CA PHE A 213 12.07 -16.61 9.63
C PHE A 213 13.27 -16.33 10.54
N TYR A 214 13.02 -16.15 11.85
CA TYR A 214 14.11 -16.02 12.82
C TYR A 214 14.96 -17.29 12.90
N ALA A 215 14.43 -18.47 12.60
CA ALA A 215 15.27 -19.68 12.61
C ALA A 215 16.37 -19.63 11.54
N ALA A 216 16.09 -19.13 10.32
CA ALA A 216 17.08 -19.02 9.25
C ALA A 216 18.06 -17.86 9.49
N HIS A 217 17.54 -16.69 9.87
CA HIS A 217 18.37 -15.54 10.24
C HIS A 217 19.23 -15.83 11.48
N ASN A 218 18.64 -16.33 12.56
CA ASN A 218 19.38 -16.69 13.76
C ASN A 218 20.40 -17.79 13.46
N ALA A 219 20.16 -18.70 12.50
CA ALA A 219 21.16 -19.68 12.08
C ALA A 219 22.35 -19.05 11.33
N SER A 220 22.11 -18.08 10.44
CA SER A 220 23.19 -17.37 9.75
C SER A 220 24.00 -16.51 10.73
N VAL A 221 23.32 -15.76 11.60
CA VAL A 221 23.95 -14.94 12.65
C VAL A 221 24.69 -15.80 13.66
N ALA A 222 24.12 -16.93 14.09
CA ALA A 222 24.82 -17.87 14.97
C ALA A 222 26.09 -18.43 14.32
N SER A 223 26.09 -18.67 13.00
CA SER A 223 27.31 -19.04 12.28
C SER A 223 28.36 -17.93 12.29
N LEU A 224 27.97 -16.66 12.19
CA LEU A 224 28.90 -15.53 12.26
C LEU A 224 29.46 -15.38 13.69
N ILE A 225 28.63 -15.47 14.72
CA ILE A 225 29.05 -15.46 16.12
C ILE A 225 30.10 -16.57 16.36
N ALA A 226 29.83 -17.80 15.89
CA ALA A 226 30.76 -18.90 16.03
C ALA A 226 32.11 -18.67 15.30
N LYS A 227 32.10 -17.99 14.15
CA LYS A 227 33.35 -17.59 13.45
C LYS A 227 34.12 -16.57 14.28
N VAL A 228 33.46 -15.53 14.79
CA VAL A 228 34.08 -14.47 15.61
C VAL A 228 34.67 -15.07 16.89
N GLU A 229 33.91 -15.91 17.60
CA GLU A 229 34.38 -16.58 18.83
C GLU A 229 35.56 -17.53 18.57
N LYS A 230 35.65 -18.14 17.38
CA LYS A 230 36.74 -19.07 17.02
C LYS A 230 38.03 -18.36 16.59
N TYR A 231 37.92 -17.29 15.81
CA TYR A 231 39.08 -16.65 15.17
C TYR A 231 39.48 -15.32 15.82
N GLY A 232 38.64 -14.76 16.69
CA GLY A 232 38.82 -13.44 17.29
C GLY A 232 38.30 -12.31 16.39
N GLU A 233 37.85 -11.22 17.02
CA GLU A 233 37.24 -10.07 16.32
C GLU A 233 38.18 -9.45 15.29
N GLU A 234 39.43 -9.19 15.64
CA GLU A 234 40.43 -8.57 14.74
C GLU A 234 40.67 -9.42 13.48
N SER A 235 40.81 -10.73 13.64
CA SER A 235 41.00 -11.66 12.52
C SER A 235 39.76 -11.75 11.64
N PHE A 236 38.58 -11.75 12.24
CA PHE A 236 37.31 -11.77 11.52
C PHE A 236 37.13 -10.48 10.70
N MET A 237 37.34 -9.31 11.32
CA MET A 237 37.21 -8.01 10.66
C MET A 237 38.17 -7.85 9.47
N ASN A 238 39.40 -8.35 9.60
CA ASN A 238 40.40 -8.30 8.53
C ASN A 238 40.12 -9.27 7.35
N ASN A 239 39.20 -10.23 7.50
CA ASN A 239 38.87 -11.23 6.48
C ASN A 239 37.40 -11.18 6.04
N LEU A 240 36.72 -10.06 6.28
CA LEU A 240 35.32 -9.86 5.91
C LEU A 240 35.10 -9.91 4.40
N GLY A 241 34.13 -10.72 3.95
CA GLY A 241 33.57 -10.62 2.60
C GLY A 241 32.70 -9.37 2.45
N GLU A 242 32.44 -8.92 1.22
CA GLU A 242 31.62 -7.73 0.93
C GLU A 242 30.19 -7.84 1.50
N ASP A 243 29.56 -9.01 1.40
CA ASP A 243 28.22 -9.26 1.95
C ASP A 243 28.23 -9.22 3.49
N GLU A 244 29.26 -9.78 4.14
CA GLU A 244 29.40 -9.78 5.59
C GLU A 244 29.69 -8.36 6.11
N ALA A 245 30.52 -7.58 5.40
CA ALA A 245 30.80 -6.18 5.73
C ALA A 245 29.54 -5.31 5.63
N SER A 246 28.76 -5.50 4.55
CA SER A 246 27.48 -4.80 4.36
C SER A 246 26.49 -5.15 5.46
N PHE A 247 26.40 -6.43 5.85
CA PHE A 247 25.56 -6.87 6.96
C PHE A 247 25.98 -6.24 8.29
N LEU A 248 27.27 -6.20 8.63
CA LEU A 248 27.74 -5.56 9.85
C LEU A 248 27.46 -4.06 9.89
N ASN A 249 27.58 -3.36 8.76
CA ASN A 249 27.23 -1.95 8.67
C ASN A 249 25.73 -1.72 8.92
N LEU A 250 24.86 -2.59 8.39
CA LEU A 250 23.43 -2.59 8.70
C LEU A 250 23.15 -2.85 10.19
N LEU A 251 23.91 -3.73 10.83
CA LEU A 251 23.76 -3.98 12.27
C LEU A 251 24.21 -2.78 13.11
N LEU A 252 25.34 -2.15 12.75
CA LEU A 252 25.82 -0.93 13.41
C LEU A 252 24.79 0.20 13.29
N ALA A 253 24.27 0.41 12.08
CA ALA A 253 23.17 1.32 11.79
C ALA A 253 21.94 1.06 12.67
N HIS A 254 21.49 -0.19 12.74
CA HIS A 254 20.35 -0.58 13.55
C HIS A 254 20.60 -0.33 15.05
N ALA A 255 21.80 -0.63 15.55
CA ALA A 255 22.16 -0.39 16.94
C ALA A 255 22.13 1.10 17.30
N LYS A 256 22.66 1.96 16.42
CA LYS A 256 22.54 3.42 16.54
C LYS A 256 21.09 3.85 16.60
N SER A 257 20.26 3.37 15.68
CA SER A 257 18.82 3.67 15.63
C SER A 257 18.09 3.20 16.89
N LYS A 258 18.34 1.98 17.37
CA LYS A 258 17.77 1.40 18.59
C LYS A 258 18.15 2.21 19.83
N GLU A 259 19.39 2.67 19.94
CA GLU A 259 19.84 3.54 21.03
C GLU A 259 19.05 4.86 21.02
N LYS A 260 18.95 5.53 19.88
CA LYS A 260 18.13 6.76 19.72
C LYS A 260 16.67 6.50 20.12
N ASN A 261 16.10 5.38 19.70
CA ASN A 261 14.71 5.02 20.02
C ASN A 261 14.43 4.85 21.51
N SER A 262 15.44 4.54 22.33
CA SER A 262 15.30 4.41 23.78
C SER A 262 15.34 5.76 24.54
N LEU A 263 15.81 6.83 23.90
CA LEU A 263 16.04 8.15 24.49
C LEU A 263 14.82 9.08 24.34
N THR A 264 14.68 10.07 25.22
CA THR A 264 13.71 11.16 25.01
C THR A 264 14.17 12.09 23.88
N GLU A 265 13.26 12.92 23.35
CA GLU A 265 13.59 13.88 22.29
C GLU A 265 14.77 14.78 22.67
N ALA A 266 14.73 15.40 23.85
CA ALA A 266 15.81 16.26 24.35
C ALA A 266 17.16 15.51 24.53
N GLN A 267 17.11 14.22 24.89
CA GLN A 267 18.32 13.40 25.01
C GLN A 267 18.93 13.08 23.66
N ILE A 268 18.11 12.85 22.63
CA ILE A 268 18.61 12.63 21.28
C ILE A 268 19.24 13.91 20.76
N ASP A 269 18.61 15.07 20.94
CA ASP A 269 19.17 16.35 20.50
C ASP A 269 20.56 16.63 21.09
N GLU A 270 20.81 16.19 22.33
CA GLU A 270 22.13 16.31 22.98
C GLU A 270 23.13 15.24 22.52
N GLN A 271 22.68 14.02 22.26
CA GLN A 271 23.56 12.86 22.07
C GLN A 271 23.70 12.41 20.60
N ASN A 272 22.95 12.98 19.66
CA ASN A 272 22.82 12.44 18.30
C ASN A 272 24.17 12.29 17.59
N ASP A 273 25.02 13.32 17.65
CA ASP A 273 26.34 13.31 17.01
C ASP A 273 27.25 12.26 17.64
N ASN A 274 27.21 12.13 18.97
CA ASN A 274 27.96 11.11 19.69
C ASN A 274 27.52 9.71 19.25
N ILE A 275 26.21 9.44 19.20
CA ILE A 275 25.65 8.17 18.76
C ILE A 275 26.02 7.89 17.29
N ASN A 276 25.93 8.89 16.42
CA ASN A 276 26.28 8.75 15.01
C ASN A 276 27.76 8.43 14.79
N ASN A 277 28.65 8.96 15.64
CA ASN A 277 30.09 8.70 15.56
C ASN A 277 30.51 7.34 16.13
N LYS A 278 29.63 6.63 16.84
CA LYS A 278 29.93 5.29 17.36
C LYS A 278 30.25 4.32 16.23
N THR A 279 31.16 3.41 16.50
CA THR A 279 31.65 2.38 15.60
C THR A 279 31.27 0.99 16.11
N ILE A 280 31.66 -0.07 15.38
CA ILE A 280 31.50 -1.45 15.85
C ILE A 280 32.23 -1.66 17.18
N GLU A 281 33.32 -0.95 17.44
CA GLU A 281 34.11 -1.08 18.67
C GLU A 281 33.34 -0.57 19.90
N ASP A 282 32.53 0.48 19.73
CA ASP A 282 31.73 1.07 20.82
C ASP A 282 30.57 0.17 21.24
N TYR A 283 29.95 -0.54 20.29
CA TYR A 283 28.86 -1.47 20.56
C TYR A 283 29.34 -2.90 20.84
N GLY A 284 30.54 -3.25 20.37
CA GLY A 284 31.09 -4.60 20.35
C GLY A 284 30.52 -5.45 19.20
N LEU A 285 31.40 -6.19 18.50
CA LEU A 285 30.99 -7.02 17.36
C LEU A 285 30.08 -8.18 17.77
N VAL A 286 30.47 -8.94 18.81
CA VAL A 286 29.65 -10.05 19.31
C VAL A 286 28.31 -9.57 19.87
N PRO A 287 28.24 -8.50 20.68
CA PRO A 287 26.97 -7.89 21.08
C PRO A 287 26.09 -7.48 19.90
N LEU A 288 26.63 -6.80 18.87
CA LEU A 288 25.85 -6.41 17.68
C LEU A 288 25.24 -7.64 16.97
N LEU A 289 26.04 -8.69 16.77
CA LEU A 289 25.55 -9.93 16.19
C LEU A 289 24.50 -10.58 17.09
N ARG A 290 24.68 -10.60 18.41
CA ARG A 290 23.71 -11.18 19.33
C ARG A 290 22.42 -10.37 19.42
N ASP A 291 22.49 -9.04 19.40
CA ASP A 291 21.32 -8.16 19.38
C ASP A 291 20.53 -8.26 18.08
N SER A 292 21.18 -8.72 17.00
CA SER A 292 20.52 -9.08 15.75
C SER A 292 19.86 -10.46 15.80
N LEU A 293 20.15 -11.29 16.81
CA LEU A 293 19.39 -12.51 17.05
C LEU A 293 18.01 -12.11 17.54
N TYR A 294 17.00 -12.55 16.81
CA TYR A 294 15.64 -12.33 17.22
C TYR A 294 15.27 -13.34 18.31
N GLU A 295 15.06 -12.87 19.54
CA GLU A 295 14.43 -13.66 20.58
C GLU A 295 12.90 -13.52 20.49
N SER A 296 12.17 -14.65 20.52
CA SER A 296 10.71 -14.60 20.68
C SER A 296 10.37 -14.14 22.10
N THR A 297 10.41 -12.83 22.34
CA THR A 297 9.89 -12.28 23.59
C THR A 297 8.37 -12.28 23.49
N PHE A 298 7.75 -13.29 24.12
CA PHE A 298 6.30 -13.41 24.23
C PHE A 298 5.74 -12.29 25.12
N ASN A 299 5.73 -11.05 24.64
CA ASN A 299 5.04 -9.94 25.28
C ASN A 299 4.08 -9.24 24.29
N LYS A 300 3.09 -10.02 23.86
CA LYS A 300 1.63 -9.77 23.71
C LYS A 300 1.03 -8.39 23.32
N HIS A 301 1.78 -7.36 22.97
CA HIS A 301 1.21 -6.18 22.35
C HIS A 301 1.33 -6.33 20.83
N GLY A 302 0.20 -6.49 20.14
CA GLY A 302 0.23 -6.58 18.69
C GLY A 302 0.65 -5.27 18.05
N LEU A 303 1.09 -5.36 16.79
CA LEU A 303 1.69 -4.26 16.05
C LEU A 303 0.76 -3.03 16.03
N GLN A 304 1.22 -1.91 16.59
CA GLN A 304 0.48 -0.64 16.62
C GLN A 304 0.95 0.28 15.50
N ALA A 305 0.05 1.11 14.96
CA ALA A 305 0.42 2.16 14.03
C ALA A 305 1.45 3.12 14.64
N MET A 306 2.44 3.56 13.86
CA MET A 306 3.44 4.52 14.32
C MET A 306 2.84 5.92 14.53
N THR A 307 1.86 6.29 13.70
CA THR A 307 1.15 7.56 13.79
C THR A 307 -0.20 7.34 14.48
N SER A 308 -0.59 8.25 15.38
CA SER A 308 -1.86 8.11 16.09
C SER A 308 -3.06 8.23 15.15
N SER A 309 -4.15 7.51 15.46
CA SER A 309 -5.37 7.54 14.65
C SER A 309 -5.95 8.94 14.52
N ASP A 310 -5.85 9.78 15.55
CA ASP A 310 -6.36 11.15 15.53
C ASP A 310 -5.55 12.04 14.57
N MET A 311 -4.23 11.89 14.55
CA MET A 311 -3.37 12.61 13.58
C MET A 311 -3.67 12.15 12.15
N ILE A 312 -3.83 10.84 11.93
CA ILE A 312 -4.17 10.31 10.60
C ILE A 312 -5.56 10.78 10.17
N LYS A 313 -6.52 10.87 11.09
CA LYS A 313 -7.86 11.40 10.80
C LYS A 313 -7.83 12.88 10.47
N SER A 314 -7.06 13.69 11.21
CA SER A 314 -6.85 15.10 10.87
C SER A 314 -6.26 15.22 9.46
N TYR A 315 -5.24 14.40 9.19
CA TYR A 315 -4.47 14.44 7.97
C TYR A 315 -5.21 13.90 6.74
N LEU A 316 -5.81 12.72 6.79
CA LEU A 316 -6.48 12.07 5.64
C LEU A 316 -8.01 12.14 5.70
N GLY A 317 -8.58 12.71 6.76
CA GLY A 317 -10.02 12.85 6.94
C GLY A 317 -10.74 11.60 7.47
N ASN A 318 -10.02 10.49 7.69
CA ASN A 318 -10.59 9.22 8.14
C ASN A 318 -9.66 8.45 9.08
N ASN A 319 -10.25 7.63 9.95
CA ASN A 319 -9.49 6.72 10.80
C ASN A 319 -8.97 5.53 9.97
N PRO A 320 -7.69 5.16 10.10
CA PRO A 320 -7.17 3.94 9.49
C PRO A 320 -7.77 2.71 10.20
N PRO A 321 -8.27 1.71 9.47
CA PRO A 321 -8.67 0.44 10.07
C PRO A 321 -7.46 -0.33 10.59
N ASP A 322 -7.69 -1.16 11.62
CA ASP A 322 -6.78 -2.25 11.95
C ASP A 322 -6.82 -3.32 10.84
N LEU A 323 -5.64 -3.78 10.42
CA LEU A 323 -5.50 -4.69 9.29
C LEU A 323 -5.49 -6.17 9.67
N SER A 324 -5.54 -6.51 10.97
CA SER A 324 -5.42 -7.88 11.46
C SER A 324 -6.38 -8.85 10.78
N MET A 325 -7.63 -8.43 10.58
CA MET A 325 -8.69 -9.27 10.01
C MET A 325 -9.07 -8.84 8.59
N MET A 326 -8.34 -7.90 7.99
CA MET A 326 -8.75 -7.33 6.71
C MET A 326 -8.72 -8.37 5.59
N ILE A 327 -7.75 -9.29 5.59
CA ILE A 327 -7.68 -10.41 4.65
C ILE A 327 -8.92 -11.32 4.71
N ARG A 328 -9.52 -11.48 5.90
CA ARG A 328 -10.75 -12.27 6.09
C ARG A 328 -12.00 -11.50 5.71
N ALA A 329 -11.97 -10.18 5.86
CA ALA A 329 -13.10 -9.30 5.55
C ALA A 329 -13.20 -8.96 4.06
N LYS A 330 -12.08 -8.91 3.34
CA LYS A 330 -11.99 -8.48 1.93
C LYS A 330 -11.49 -9.55 0.98
N GLY A 331 -10.67 -10.49 1.47
CA GLY A 331 -10.00 -11.48 0.61
C GLY A 331 -8.69 -10.96 0.03
N ALA A 332 -7.82 -11.89 -0.39
CA ALA A 332 -6.51 -11.58 -0.93
C ALA A 332 -6.59 -10.75 -2.23
N HIS A 333 -7.46 -11.17 -3.15
CA HIS A 333 -7.63 -10.55 -4.45
C HIS A 333 -8.07 -9.07 -4.35
N GLU A 334 -9.07 -8.79 -3.52
CA GLU A 334 -9.55 -7.43 -3.29
C GLU A 334 -8.45 -6.54 -2.70
N LEU A 335 -7.63 -7.07 -1.78
CA LEU A 335 -6.55 -6.31 -1.16
C LEU A 335 -5.40 -6.04 -2.13
N SER A 336 -5.00 -7.02 -2.94
CA SER A 336 -3.99 -6.81 -4.00
C SER A 336 -4.43 -5.74 -5.00
N GLU A 337 -5.71 -5.68 -5.33
CA GLU A 337 -6.21 -4.68 -6.27
C GLU A 337 -6.41 -3.29 -5.63
N PHE A 338 -6.45 -3.22 -4.31
CA PHE A 338 -6.74 -1.99 -3.57
C PHE A 338 -5.49 -1.22 -3.14
N ILE A 339 -4.42 -1.90 -2.72
CA ILE A 339 -3.23 -1.26 -2.09
C ILE A 339 -2.60 -0.19 -2.99
N ASN A 340 -2.43 -0.51 -4.28
CA ASN A 340 -1.89 0.41 -5.28
C ASN A 340 -2.94 1.21 -6.04
N ASN A 341 -4.23 0.95 -5.78
CA ASN A 341 -5.33 1.68 -6.40
C ASN A 341 -6.46 1.93 -5.38
N PRO A 342 -6.22 2.75 -4.34
CA PRO A 342 -7.23 3.00 -3.29
C PRO A 342 -8.40 3.86 -3.77
N GLN A 343 -8.22 4.55 -4.90
CA GLN A 343 -9.29 5.22 -5.62
C GLN A 343 -10.01 4.30 -6.62
N ARG A 344 -9.84 2.98 -6.51
CA ARG A 344 -10.59 2.01 -7.31
C ARG A 344 -12.09 2.22 -7.11
N VAL A 345 -12.73 2.65 -8.17
CA VAL A 345 -14.19 2.80 -8.29
C VAL A 345 -14.67 1.80 -9.36
N PRO A 346 -15.80 1.11 -9.15
CA PRO A 346 -16.42 0.29 -10.18
C PRO A 346 -16.58 1.04 -11.50
N LEU A 347 -16.22 0.41 -12.63
CA LEU A 347 -16.30 1.08 -13.94
C LEU A 347 -17.71 1.57 -14.26
N ILE A 348 -18.73 0.83 -13.80
CA ILE A 348 -20.14 1.20 -13.92
C ILE A 348 -20.49 2.49 -13.16
N GLU A 349 -19.89 2.74 -12.00
CA GLU A 349 -20.13 3.96 -11.22
C GLU A 349 -19.47 5.16 -11.88
N ILE A 350 -18.27 4.98 -12.45
CA ILE A 350 -17.57 6.02 -13.23
C ILE A 350 -18.42 6.41 -14.45
N GLN A 351 -18.91 5.43 -15.19
CA GLN A 351 -19.79 5.63 -16.33
C GLN A 351 -21.09 6.36 -15.93
N GLN A 352 -21.70 5.96 -14.82
CA GLN A 352 -22.91 6.59 -14.32
C GLN A 352 -22.65 8.04 -13.88
N ALA A 353 -21.49 8.35 -13.29
CA ALA A 353 -21.13 9.70 -12.90
C ALA A 353 -21.00 10.64 -14.12
N ILE A 354 -20.44 10.15 -15.23
CA ILE A 354 -20.39 10.87 -16.51
C ILE A 354 -21.79 11.15 -17.03
N ILE A 355 -22.66 10.13 -17.09
CA ILE A 355 -24.05 10.31 -17.52
C ILE A 355 -24.76 11.34 -16.63
N ASN A 356 -24.58 11.25 -15.31
CA ASN A 356 -25.19 12.18 -14.36
C ASN A 356 -24.71 13.63 -14.59
N LYS A 357 -23.43 13.83 -14.91
CA LYS A 357 -22.90 15.16 -15.26
C LYS A 357 -23.56 15.71 -16.52
N LEU A 358 -23.62 14.91 -17.58
CA LEU A 358 -24.23 15.32 -18.84
C LEU A 358 -25.71 15.68 -18.67
N VAL A 359 -26.44 14.88 -17.87
CA VAL A 359 -27.84 15.16 -17.52
C VAL A 359 -27.94 16.45 -16.71
N LYS A 360 -27.06 16.65 -15.74
CA LYS A 360 -27.02 17.88 -14.93
C LYS A 360 -26.79 19.10 -15.81
N ASP A 361 -25.83 19.06 -16.73
CA ASP A 361 -25.53 20.18 -17.62
C ASP A 361 -26.73 20.53 -18.50
N LYS A 362 -27.45 19.53 -19.04
CA LYS A 362 -28.69 19.77 -19.79
C LYS A 362 -29.82 20.35 -18.96
N ARG A 363 -29.96 19.92 -17.70
CA ARG A 363 -30.92 20.52 -16.78
C ARG A 363 -30.60 22.00 -16.54
N GLU A 364 -29.33 22.35 -16.35
CA GLU A 364 -28.93 23.74 -16.16
C GLU A 364 -29.12 24.60 -17.43
N GLU A 365 -28.87 24.04 -18.62
CA GLU A 365 -29.23 24.69 -19.90
C GLU A 365 -30.73 24.97 -19.99
N ASP A 366 -31.59 23.98 -19.70
CA ASP A 366 -33.05 24.14 -19.73
C ASP A 366 -33.55 25.16 -18.70
N LYS A 367 -32.95 25.17 -17.49
CA LYS A 367 -33.25 26.17 -16.45
C LYS A 367 -32.86 27.57 -16.90
N ALA A 368 -31.70 27.72 -17.53
CA ALA A 368 -31.23 29.00 -18.06
C ALA A 368 -32.07 29.50 -19.26
N ALA A 369 -32.71 28.58 -20.00
CA ALA A 369 -33.58 28.91 -21.12
C ALA A 369 -35.02 29.28 -20.73
N LEU A 370 -35.39 29.20 -19.44
CA LEU A 370 -36.72 29.61 -18.98
C LEU A 370 -36.94 31.11 -19.19
N SER A 371 -38.19 31.48 -19.51
CA SER A 371 -38.56 32.88 -19.73
C SER A 371 -38.31 33.74 -18.49
N SER A 372 -37.75 34.94 -18.68
CA SER A 372 -37.55 35.94 -17.63
C SER A 372 -38.86 36.43 -17.00
N ASP A 373 -39.99 36.23 -17.69
CA ASP A 373 -41.30 36.74 -17.29
C ASP A 373 -42.04 35.85 -16.29
N LEU A 374 -41.48 34.67 -15.97
CA LEU A 374 -42.06 33.75 -14.98
C LEU A 374 -41.93 34.34 -13.56
N SER A 375 -43.03 34.25 -12.79
CA SER A 375 -42.97 34.50 -11.34
C SER A 375 -42.09 33.48 -10.64
N ASP A 376 -41.61 33.80 -9.43
CA ASP A 376 -40.74 32.90 -8.67
C ASP A 376 -41.39 31.53 -8.39
N GLU A 377 -42.70 31.51 -8.12
CA GLU A 377 -43.47 30.27 -7.91
C GLU A 377 -43.54 29.43 -9.20
N GLN A 378 -43.80 30.07 -10.34
CA GLN A 378 -43.85 29.38 -11.63
C GLN A 378 -42.47 28.83 -12.02
N ARG A 379 -41.41 29.60 -11.76
CA ARG A 379 -40.03 29.20 -12.04
C ARG A 379 -39.62 28.00 -11.20
N ASN A 380 -39.94 28.00 -9.91
CA ASN A 380 -39.66 26.86 -9.03
C ASN A 380 -40.40 25.60 -9.47
N ASN A 381 -41.67 25.72 -9.88
CA ASN A 381 -42.42 24.59 -10.44
C ASN A 381 -41.80 24.03 -11.73
N GLU A 382 -41.24 24.87 -12.60
CA GLU A 382 -40.51 24.40 -13.78
C GLU A 382 -39.15 23.78 -13.43
N TYR A 383 -38.43 24.32 -12.44
CA TYR A 383 -37.20 23.71 -11.93
C TYR A 383 -37.44 22.29 -11.42
N GLU A 384 -38.50 22.06 -10.64
CA GLU A 384 -38.86 20.72 -10.15
C GLU A 384 -39.12 19.74 -11.31
N LYS A 385 -39.82 20.18 -12.36
CA LYS A 385 -40.05 19.35 -13.56
C LYS A 385 -38.76 19.04 -14.30
N ILE A 386 -37.85 20.02 -14.40
CA ILE A 386 -36.55 19.85 -15.07
C ILE A 386 -35.67 18.88 -14.27
N ASP A 387 -35.66 18.98 -12.94
CA ASP A 387 -34.84 18.13 -12.06
C ASP A 387 -35.26 16.66 -12.06
N LEU A 388 -36.49 16.34 -12.49
CA LEU A 388 -36.96 14.97 -12.70
C LEU A 388 -36.51 14.36 -14.04
N ARG A 389 -36.00 15.15 -15.00
CA ARG A 389 -35.60 14.66 -16.34
C ARG A 389 -34.31 13.84 -16.26
N GLY A 390 -34.37 12.57 -16.62
CA GLY A 390 -33.21 11.66 -16.64
C GLY A 390 -32.50 11.60 -17.98
N ALA A 391 -31.51 10.69 -18.08
CA ALA A 391 -30.76 10.45 -19.32
C ALA A 391 -31.65 10.06 -20.51
N GLU A 392 -32.71 9.27 -20.27
CA GLU A 392 -33.67 8.87 -21.30
C GLU A 392 -34.39 10.07 -21.93
N TYR A 393 -34.81 11.05 -21.13
CA TYR A 393 -35.49 12.26 -21.60
C TYR A 393 -34.60 13.08 -22.53
N TYR A 394 -33.32 13.23 -22.18
CA TYR A 394 -32.35 13.98 -22.97
C TYR A 394 -31.68 13.15 -24.07
N HIS A 395 -32.05 11.87 -24.23
CA HIS A 395 -31.38 10.93 -25.13
C HIS A 395 -29.86 10.87 -24.92
N ILE A 396 -29.42 10.99 -23.66
CA ILE A 396 -28.00 10.93 -23.29
C ILE A 396 -27.59 9.46 -23.13
N SER A 397 -26.57 9.08 -23.87
CA SER A 397 -25.81 7.84 -23.67
C SER A 397 -24.36 8.15 -23.31
N LEU A 398 -23.60 7.14 -22.91
CA LEU A 398 -22.16 7.28 -22.76
C LEU A 398 -21.54 7.78 -24.09
N PRO A 399 -20.68 8.81 -24.05
CA PRO A 399 -19.94 9.25 -25.23
C PRO A 399 -18.86 8.23 -25.60
N ALA A 400 -18.28 8.36 -26.79
CA ALA A 400 -17.12 7.56 -27.18
C ALA A 400 -15.93 7.86 -26.25
N ASN A 401 -15.29 6.81 -25.73
CA ASN A 401 -14.16 6.91 -24.81
C ASN A 401 -12.86 7.33 -25.53
N THR A 402 -12.76 8.61 -25.87
CA THR A 402 -11.65 9.18 -26.65
C THR A 402 -10.43 9.55 -25.81
N THR A 403 -10.57 9.58 -24.47
CA THR A 403 -9.51 10.00 -23.53
C THR A 403 -8.77 8.83 -22.89
N LYS A 404 -9.15 7.59 -23.25
CA LYS A 404 -8.50 6.38 -22.74
C LYS A 404 -7.04 6.31 -23.17
N SER A 405 -6.19 5.88 -22.25
CA SER A 405 -4.81 5.50 -22.55
C SER A 405 -4.77 4.22 -23.39
N SER A 406 -3.66 3.97 -24.08
CA SER A 406 -3.47 2.74 -24.89
C SER A 406 -3.57 1.45 -24.08
N TRP A 407 -3.31 1.52 -22.77
CA TRP A 407 -3.39 0.40 -21.83
C TRP A 407 -4.76 0.26 -21.16
N GLN A 408 -5.67 1.23 -21.32
CA GLN A 408 -7.02 1.17 -20.75
C GLN A 408 -7.99 0.43 -21.66
N SER A 409 -8.89 -0.33 -21.03
CA SER A 409 -10.01 -0.96 -21.73
C SER A 409 -10.97 0.08 -22.29
N ASP A 410 -11.75 -0.28 -23.31
CA ASP A 410 -12.76 0.64 -23.88
C ASP A 410 -13.83 1.05 -22.86
N ASN A 411 -14.10 0.21 -21.87
CA ASN A 411 -15.07 0.45 -20.80
C ASN A 411 -14.51 1.27 -19.63
N ASP A 412 -13.20 1.57 -19.63
CA ASP A 412 -12.54 2.34 -18.58
C ASP A 412 -12.58 3.84 -18.90
N TYR A 413 -13.59 4.52 -18.37
CA TYR A 413 -13.80 5.96 -18.53
C TYR A 413 -13.09 6.82 -17.46
N THR A 414 -12.12 6.25 -16.72
CA THR A 414 -11.46 6.95 -15.60
C THR A 414 -10.87 8.30 -16.01
N ASN A 415 -10.16 8.35 -17.15
CA ASN A 415 -9.56 9.60 -17.63
C ASN A 415 -10.63 10.65 -17.96
N MET A 416 -11.70 10.25 -18.65
CA MET A 416 -12.81 11.14 -18.97
C MET A 416 -13.50 11.68 -17.72
N ALA A 417 -13.76 10.82 -16.73
CA ALA A 417 -14.38 11.26 -15.48
C ALA A 417 -13.51 12.23 -14.70
N LYS A 418 -12.17 12.04 -14.72
CA LYS A 418 -11.21 12.99 -14.14
C LYS A 418 -11.22 14.34 -14.87
N GLU A 419 -11.15 14.34 -16.20
CA GLU A 419 -11.21 15.57 -17.00
C GLU A 419 -12.52 16.35 -16.81
N MET A 420 -13.64 15.62 -16.66
CA MET A 420 -14.96 16.21 -16.41
C MET A 420 -15.18 16.63 -14.95
N GLY A 421 -14.23 16.38 -14.05
CA GLY A 421 -14.33 16.69 -12.63
C GLY A 421 -15.44 15.91 -11.90
N VAL A 422 -15.78 14.70 -12.38
CA VAL A 422 -16.89 13.87 -11.86
C VAL A 422 -16.45 12.49 -11.41
N MET A 423 -15.15 12.26 -11.29
CA MET A 423 -14.62 11.00 -10.74
C MET A 423 -15.21 10.76 -9.35
N PRO A 424 -15.96 9.66 -9.11
CA PRO A 424 -16.50 9.37 -7.79
C PRO A 424 -15.40 9.27 -6.74
N PHE A 425 -15.59 9.84 -5.55
CA PHE A 425 -14.52 9.83 -4.56
C PHE A 425 -14.12 8.40 -4.15
N GLY A 426 -12.84 8.10 -4.33
CA GLY A 426 -12.20 6.89 -3.82
C GLY A 426 -12.11 6.86 -2.28
N LYS A 427 -11.44 5.84 -1.74
CA LYS A 427 -11.10 5.87 -0.31
C LYS A 427 -10.05 6.93 -0.04
N SER A 428 -10.06 7.53 1.16
CA SER A 428 -9.05 8.50 1.61
C SER A 428 -7.64 7.93 1.80
N MET A 429 -7.42 6.66 1.43
CA MET A 429 -6.13 6.01 1.55
C MET A 429 -5.24 6.47 0.38
N PRO A 430 -3.98 6.89 0.63
CA PRO A 430 -3.03 7.17 -0.44
C PRO A 430 -2.62 5.88 -1.16
N ARG A 431 -2.38 5.98 -2.47
CA ARG A 431 -1.73 4.91 -3.24
C ARG A 431 -0.34 4.66 -2.64
N VAL A 432 -0.03 3.40 -2.36
CA VAL A 432 1.21 3.03 -1.66
C VAL A 432 2.42 2.96 -2.59
N GLY A 433 2.24 2.50 -3.83
CA GLY A 433 3.32 2.47 -4.81
C GLY A 433 4.20 1.23 -4.77
N LEU A 434 3.68 0.10 -4.27
CA LEU A 434 4.44 -1.13 -4.09
C LEU A 434 4.75 -1.79 -5.42
N THR A 435 5.93 -2.42 -5.50
CA THR A 435 6.19 -3.44 -6.54
C THR A 435 5.21 -4.61 -6.36
N GLN A 436 4.96 -5.38 -7.43
CA GLN A 436 4.08 -6.55 -7.35
C GLN A 436 4.55 -7.54 -6.27
N LYS A 437 5.87 -7.78 -6.19
CA LYS A 437 6.46 -8.65 -5.15
C LYS A 437 6.18 -8.09 -3.75
N ALA A 438 6.42 -6.80 -3.52
CA ALA A 438 6.19 -6.20 -2.20
C ALA A 438 4.70 -6.24 -1.79
N GLU A 439 3.78 -6.05 -2.74
CA GLU A 439 2.35 -6.21 -2.46
C GLU A 439 1.97 -7.65 -2.11
N GLU A 440 2.46 -8.64 -2.86
CA GLU A 440 2.28 -10.06 -2.54
C GLU A 440 2.79 -10.37 -1.13
N GLN A 441 3.94 -9.80 -0.74
CA GLN A 441 4.50 -9.92 0.60
C GLN A 441 3.60 -9.28 1.67
N VAL A 442 3.02 -8.10 1.42
CA VAL A 442 2.01 -7.49 2.31
C VAL A 442 0.80 -8.41 2.47
N VAL A 443 0.25 -8.94 1.38
CA VAL A 443 -0.92 -9.82 1.40
C VAL A 443 -0.61 -11.14 2.11
N ASN A 444 0.57 -11.72 1.89
CA ASN A 444 1.03 -12.92 2.58
C ASN A 444 1.13 -12.67 4.09
N TYR A 445 1.74 -11.56 4.51
CA TYR A 445 1.76 -11.19 5.92
C TYR A 445 0.35 -11.05 6.50
N LEU A 446 -0.56 -10.35 5.82
CA LEU A 446 -1.97 -10.21 6.26
C LEU A 446 -2.67 -11.57 6.36
N GLN A 447 -2.41 -12.50 5.44
CA GLN A 447 -2.95 -13.87 5.46
C GLN A 447 -2.47 -14.64 6.68
N THR A 448 -1.22 -14.44 7.10
CA THR A 448 -0.63 -15.19 8.21
C THR A 448 -1.16 -14.72 9.56
N ILE A 449 -1.37 -13.41 9.74
CA ILE A 449 -2.00 -12.86 10.96
C ILE A 449 -3.52 -13.06 10.95
N GLY A 450 -4.14 -13.00 9.77
CA GLY A 450 -5.58 -13.02 9.64
C GLY A 450 -6.18 -14.43 9.63
N ASP A 451 -5.36 -15.43 9.32
CA ASP A 451 -5.73 -16.83 9.27
C ASP A 451 -4.56 -17.73 9.72
N SER A 452 -4.08 -17.49 10.94
CA SER A 452 -2.88 -18.16 11.48
C SER A 452 -2.98 -19.69 11.60
N LYS A 453 -4.17 -20.26 11.40
CA LYS A 453 -4.44 -21.71 11.39
C LYS A 453 -4.85 -22.25 10.04
N LYS A 454 -4.57 -21.52 8.96
CA LYS A 454 -4.91 -21.94 7.60
C LYS A 454 -4.28 -23.27 7.23
N GLU A 455 -2.96 -23.43 7.42
CA GLU A 455 -2.25 -24.67 7.07
C GLU A 455 -2.78 -25.86 7.87
N GLU A 456 -2.97 -25.72 9.19
CA GLU A 456 -3.50 -26.81 10.02
C GLU A 456 -4.94 -27.15 9.64
N ARG A 457 -5.77 -26.14 9.33
CA ARG A 457 -7.16 -26.35 8.89
C ARG A 457 -7.22 -27.06 7.55
N ASP A 458 -6.41 -26.64 6.57
CA ASP A 458 -6.42 -27.20 5.22
C ASP A 458 -5.91 -28.66 5.25
N SER A 459 -4.89 -28.95 6.05
CA SER A 459 -4.39 -30.31 6.29
C SER A 459 -5.42 -31.20 7.01
N LEU A 460 -6.02 -30.69 8.10
CA LEU A 460 -7.03 -31.44 8.87
C LEU A 460 -8.31 -31.67 8.06
N GLY A 461 -8.69 -30.71 7.21
CA GLY A 461 -9.87 -30.79 6.35
C GLY A 461 -9.85 -32.01 5.43
N LEU A 462 -8.70 -32.32 4.83
CA LEU A 462 -8.54 -33.51 3.99
C LEU A 462 -8.77 -34.81 4.76
N TRP A 463 -8.25 -34.91 5.99
CA TRP A 463 -8.46 -36.06 6.86
C TRP A 463 -9.93 -36.21 7.29
N ILE A 464 -10.59 -35.10 7.60
CA ILE A 464 -12.02 -35.10 7.96
C ILE A 464 -12.87 -35.56 6.78
N ILE A 465 -12.60 -35.06 5.56
CA ILE A 465 -13.30 -35.47 4.34
C ILE A 465 -13.12 -36.97 4.09
N ALA A 466 -11.88 -37.48 4.21
CA ALA A 466 -11.60 -38.91 4.05
C ALA A 466 -12.32 -39.77 5.11
N PHE A 467 -12.34 -39.33 6.36
CA PHE A 467 -13.06 -40.00 7.44
C PHE A 467 -14.57 -40.06 7.14
N PHE A 468 -15.19 -38.96 6.75
CA PHE A 468 -16.62 -38.95 6.43
C PHE A 468 -16.95 -39.77 5.19
N ALA A 469 -16.08 -39.82 4.19
CA ALA A 469 -16.25 -40.71 3.04
C ALA A 469 -16.25 -42.19 3.45
N LEU A 470 -15.29 -42.59 4.29
CA LEU A 470 -15.20 -43.96 4.82
C LEU A 470 -16.38 -44.30 5.73
N LEU A 471 -16.73 -43.42 6.67
CA LEU A 471 -17.86 -43.60 7.57
C LEU A 471 -19.16 -43.74 6.77
N SER A 472 -19.34 -42.90 5.74
CA SER A 472 -20.50 -42.96 4.85
C SER A 472 -20.57 -44.29 4.09
N LEU A 473 -19.44 -44.83 3.63
CA LEU A 473 -19.37 -46.16 3.01
C LEU A 473 -19.78 -47.27 3.99
N ILE A 474 -19.23 -47.26 5.21
CA ILE A 474 -19.55 -48.27 6.25
C ILE A 474 -21.02 -48.17 6.66
N ALA A 475 -21.52 -46.95 6.88
CA ALA A 475 -22.92 -46.70 7.23
C ALA A 475 -23.86 -47.17 6.11
N TYR A 476 -23.49 -46.94 4.84
CA TYR A 476 -24.23 -47.44 3.69
C TYR A 476 -24.25 -48.97 3.63
N MET A 477 -23.12 -49.63 3.85
CA MET A 477 -23.04 -51.10 3.92
C MET A 477 -23.88 -51.67 5.08
N TRP A 478 -23.80 -51.04 6.26
CA TRP A 478 -24.56 -51.45 7.43
C TRP A 478 -26.06 -51.30 7.22
N LYS A 479 -26.50 -50.14 6.71
CA LYS A 479 -27.90 -49.93 6.30
C LYS A 479 -28.34 -51.00 5.30
N SER A 480 -27.56 -51.22 4.24
CA SER A 480 -27.90 -52.21 3.20
C SER A 480 -28.04 -53.62 3.77
N LYS A 481 -27.25 -53.97 4.78
CA LYS A 481 -27.35 -55.27 5.47
C LYS A 481 -28.60 -55.37 6.35
N ILE A 482 -28.87 -54.38 7.19
CA ILE A 482 -29.97 -54.42 8.17
C ILE A 482 -31.34 -54.37 7.49
N TRP A 483 -31.46 -53.56 6.44
CA TRP A 483 -32.75 -53.33 5.78
C TRP A 483 -33.02 -54.25 4.59
N ARG A 484 -32.10 -55.18 4.31
CA ARG A 484 -32.18 -56.12 3.17
C ARG A 484 -33.47 -56.94 3.14
N ASP A 485 -34.01 -57.27 4.31
CA ASP A 485 -35.15 -58.18 4.43
C ASP A 485 -36.50 -57.44 4.53
N LEU A 486 -36.48 -56.10 4.62
CA LEU A 486 -37.67 -55.26 4.68
C LEU A 486 -38.01 -54.64 3.32
N HIS A 487 -37.02 -54.37 2.47
CA HIS A 487 -37.17 -53.73 1.15
C HIS A 487 -36.31 -54.36 0.06
#